data_AF-A0AAN9A833-F1
#
_entry.id   AF-A0AAN9A833-F1
#
_cell.length_a   1.000
_cell.length_b   1.000
_cell.length_c   1.000
_cell.angle_alpha   90.00
_cell.angle_beta   90.00
_cell.angle_gamma   90.00
#
_symmetry.space_group_name_H-M   'P 1'
#
loop_
_entity.id
_entity.type
_entity.pdbx_description
1 polymer ?
#
loop_
_entity_poly.entity_id
_entity_poly.type
_entity_poly.pdbx_seq_one_letter_code
_entity_poly.pdbx_strand_id
1 'polypeptide(L)'
;MDHPSMVREKKFEVLITKNEETFKGSIILDIFARPEDKITGQLESTIMSRNSIRMEAKLAGRPLRSHPKLILSAAYDSHTFGFDLQFEKEHQARPSLVISAKYDRITEMNAAMGLIVKTEGGPVVEISAAMKPDYEGDCSGVKISALAHSALTGKYDTYTKLCKPGYVKLYVKKHGQDKAYITRFGLEEIKNLEVSLTEKDVRTQEYKFLALARLRLMSPTVVNIEGKLESEQAYGVWVGTGIIFVKL
;
A
#
# COMPACT_ATOMS: atom_id res chain seq x y z
N MET A 1 13.52 -39.59 44.30
CA MET A 1 12.29 -38.83 44.59
C MET A 1 12.05 -37.94 43.38
N ASP A 2 11.22 -38.40 42.46
CA ASP A 2 10.80 -37.61 41.30
C ASP A 2 9.83 -36.53 41.78
N HIS A 3 10.19 -35.26 41.59
CA HIS A 3 9.21 -34.19 41.66
C HIS A 3 8.45 -34.17 40.33
N PRO A 4 7.12 -34.37 40.32
CA PRO A 4 6.36 -34.18 39.09
C PRO A 4 6.44 -32.70 38.73
N SER A 5 7.21 -32.36 37.70
CA SER A 5 7.21 -31.00 37.18
C SER A 5 5.81 -30.76 36.59
N MET A 6 4.98 -29.98 37.28
CA MET A 6 3.72 -29.48 36.74
C MET A 6 3.99 -28.36 35.71
N VAL A 7 4.86 -28.63 34.73
CA VAL A 7 4.98 -27.77 33.57
C VAL A 7 3.75 -28.06 32.73
N ARG A 8 2.75 -27.18 32.88
CA ARG A 8 1.54 -27.22 32.06
C ARG A 8 1.94 -27.20 30.59
N GLU A 9 1.36 -28.14 29.85
CA GLU A 9 1.59 -28.27 28.41
C GLU A 9 1.07 -27.02 27.70
N LYS A 10 1.97 -26.34 26.97
CA LYS A 10 1.64 -25.16 26.16
C LYS A 10 1.00 -25.64 24.86
N LYS A 11 -0.19 -25.11 24.53
CA LYS A 11 -0.99 -25.59 23.39
C LYS A 11 -1.29 -24.48 22.39
N PHE A 12 -1.26 -24.85 21.12
CA PHE A 12 -1.74 -24.06 20.00
C PHE A 12 -2.73 -24.92 19.22
N GLU A 13 -3.97 -24.50 19.18
CA GLU A 13 -5.05 -25.26 18.54
C GLU A 13 -5.62 -24.44 17.39
N VAL A 14 -5.87 -25.12 16.26
CA VAL A 14 -6.53 -24.53 15.10
C VAL A 14 -7.71 -25.42 14.75
N LEU A 15 -8.91 -24.86 14.83
CA LEU A 15 -10.17 -25.51 14.48
C LEU A 15 -10.70 -24.85 13.21
N ILE A 16 -10.99 -25.63 12.18
CA ILE A 16 -11.51 -25.12 10.91
C ILE A 16 -12.78 -25.89 10.59
N THR A 17 -13.84 -25.16 10.26
CA THR A 17 -15.12 -25.71 9.81
C THR A 17 -15.53 -24.97 8.55
N LYS A 18 -15.94 -25.72 7.52
CA LYS A 18 -16.40 -25.15 6.25
C LYS A 18 -17.70 -25.82 5.85
N ASN A 19 -18.68 -25.02 5.45
CA ASN A 19 -19.85 -25.46 4.70
C ASN A 19 -19.93 -24.65 3.38
N GLU A 20 -21.04 -24.77 2.64
CA GLU A 20 -21.17 -24.15 1.31
C GLU A 20 -21.10 -22.61 1.35
N GLU A 21 -21.66 -21.98 2.40
CA GLU A 21 -21.81 -20.53 2.49
C GLU A 21 -20.88 -19.88 3.53
N THR A 22 -20.33 -20.66 4.45
CA THR A 22 -19.52 -20.16 5.57
C THR A 22 -18.24 -20.97 5.79
N PHE A 23 -17.19 -20.25 6.13
CA PHE A 23 -15.93 -20.76 6.62
C PHE A 23 -15.68 -20.18 8.01
N LYS A 24 -15.42 -21.03 8.99
CA LYS A 24 -15.11 -20.64 10.37
C LYS A 24 -13.77 -21.23 10.77
N GLY A 25 -12.88 -20.38 11.26
CA GLY A 25 -11.61 -20.73 11.86
C GLY A 25 -11.57 -20.26 13.31
N SER A 26 -11.03 -21.06 14.21
CA SER A 26 -10.71 -20.65 15.57
C SER A 26 -9.28 -21.04 15.87
N ILE A 27 -8.53 -20.10 16.43
CA ILE A 27 -7.16 -20.32 16.90
C ILE A 27 -7.17 -20.10 18.41
N ILE A 28 -6.64 -21.06 19.18
CA ILE A 28 -6.47 -20.91 20.63
C ILE A 28 -4.98 -20.98 20.94
N LEU A 29 -4.46 -19.94 21.57
CA LEU A 29 -3.10 -19.85 22.08
C LEU A 29 -3.13 -19.95 23.61
N ASP A 30 -2.68 -21.08 24.12
CA ASP A 30 -2.70 -21.42 25.54
C ASP A 30 -1.26 -21.68 26.03
N ILE A 31 -0.49 -20.59 26.12
CA ILE A 31 0.93 -20.60 26.54
C ILE A 31 1.15 -19.96 27.91
N PHE A 32 0.06 -19.52 28.56
CA PHE A 32 0.06 -18.78 29.82
C PHE A 32 0.05 -19.71 31.03
N ALA A 33 0.57 -19.21 32.16
CA ALA A 33 0.64 -19.97 33.41
C ALA A 33 -0.74 -20.40 33.91
N ARG A 34 -1.77 -19.56 33.67
CA ARG A 34 -3.15 -19.85 34.05
C ARG A 34 -4.03 -20.13 32.81
N PRO A 35 -4.86 -21.19 32.80
CA PRO A 35 -5.74 -21.52 31.68
C PRO A 35 -6.71 -20.41 31.26
N GLU A 36 -7.17 -19.63 32.22
CA GLU A 36 -8.04 -18.47 32.01
C GLU A 36 -7.38 -17.32 31.22
N ASP A 37 -6.04 -17.33 31.11
CA ASP A 37 -5.28 -16.30 30.42
C ASP A 37 -5.06 -16.62 28.93
N LYS A 38 -5.60 -17.74 28.43
CA LYS A 38 -5.52 -18.10 27.01
C LYS A 38 -6.06 -17.00 26.10
N ILE A 39 -5.42 -16.86 24.94
CA ILE A 39 -5.86 -15.97 23.88
C ILE A 39 -6.59 -16.79 22.82
N THR A 40 -7.80 -16.39 22.48
CA THR A 40 -8.62 -17.00 21.44
C THR A 40 -8.79 -16.02 20.29
N GLY A 41 -8.39 -16.43 19.09
CA GLY A 41 -8.74 -15.78 17.83
C GLY A 41 -9.89 -16.52 17.16
N GLN A 42 -10.88 -15.80 16.66
CA GLN A 42 -11.95 -16.35 15.84
C GLN A 42 -11.96 -15.64 14.49
N LEU A 43 -12.11 -16.39 13.41
CA LEU A 43 -12.29 -15.90 12.07
C LEU A 43 -13.57 -16.54 11.51
N GLU A 44 -14.53 -15.74 11.11
CA GLU A 44 -15.72 -16.18 10.41
C GLU A 44 -15.75 -15.50 9.06
N SER A 45 -15.99 -16.26 8.00
CA SER A 45 -16.10 -15.79 6.64
C SER A 45 -17.40 -16.31 6.06
N THR A 46 -18.23 -15.41 5.56
CA THR A 46 -19.55 -15.71 5.02
C THR A 46 -19.63 -15.19 3.59
N ILE A 47 -20.01 -16.06 2.66
CA ILE A 47 -20.38 -15.67 1.30
C ILE A 47 -21.74 -14.99 1.39
N MET A 48 -21.79 -13.70 1.08
CA MET A 48 -23.03 -12.91 1.15
C MET A 48 -23.82 -13.00 -0.16
N SER A 49 -23.12 -13.18 -1.28
CA SER A 49 -23.66 -13.48 -2.59
C SER A 49 -22.56 -14.08 -3.46
N ARG A 50 -22.88 -14.48 -4.71
CA ARG A 50 -21.92 -15.10 -5.64
C ARG A 50 -20.59 -14.33 -5.77
N ASN A 51 -20.62 -13.01 -5.67
CA ASN A 51 -19.44 -12.17 -5.81
C ASN A 51 -19.17 -11.26 -4.61
N SER A 52 -19.68 -11.62 -3.43
CA SER A 52 -19.41 -10.84 -2.21
C SER A 52 -19.16 -11.73 -1.01
N ILE A 53 -18.20 -11.30 -0.19
CA ILE A 53 -17.74 -12.02 0.99
C ILE A 53 -17.66 -11.04 2.16
N ARG A 54 -17.98 -11.53 3.34
CA ARG A 54 -17.81 -10.83 4.60
C ARG A 54 -16.98 -11.68 5.54
N MET A 55 -15.88 -11.13 6.03
CA MET A 55 -15.01 -11.76 7.01
C MET A 55 -15.05 -10.97 8.31
N GLU A 56 -15.17 -11.65 9.44
CA GLU A 56 -15.09 -11.09 10.78
C GLU A 56 -14.01 -11.83 11.55
N ALA A 57 -12.99 -11.10 12.00
CA ALA A 57 -11.96 -11.61 12.89
C ALA A 57 -12.10 -10.97 14.28
N LYS A 58 -12.02 -11.77 15.33
CA LYS A 58 -12.12 -11.33 16.73
C LYS A 58 -10.95 -11.90 17.51
N LEU A 59 -10.40 -11.12 18.43
CA LEU A 59 -9.40 -11.60 19.37
C LEU A 59 -9.89 -11.36 20.80
N ALA A 60 -9.76 -12.37 21.65
CA ALA A 60 -10.16 -12.29 23.05
C ALA A 60 -9.19 -12.99 23.98
N GLY A 61 -9.09 -12.52 25.23
CA GLY A 61 -8.26 -13.12 26.26
C GLY A 61 -8.05 -12.14 27.41
N ARG A 62 -8.07 -12.63 28.66
CA ARG A 62 -7.90 -11.78 29.85
C ARG A 62 -6.65 -10.91 29.85
N PRO A 63 -5.48 -11.35 29.32
CA PRO A 63 -4.29 -10.51 29.29
C PRO A 63 -4.37 -9.35 28.27
N LEU A 64 -5.33 -9.41 27.33
CA LEU A 64 -5.49 -8.35 26.35
C LEU A 64 -6.12 -7.13 27.01
N ARG A 65 -5.56 -5.96 26.75
CA ARG A 65 -6.11 -4.68 27.23
C ARG A 65 -7.40 -4.30 26.50
N SER A 66 -7.68 -4.91 25.34
CA SER A 66 -8.89 -4.71 24.56
C SER A 66 -9.22 -5.97 23.74
N HIS A 67 -10.47 -6.09 23.30
CA HIS A 67 -10.93 -7.23 22.51
C HIS A 67 -11.23 -6.79 21.06
N PRO A 68 -10.20 -6.68 20.20
CA PRO A 68 -10.39 -6.07 18.90
C PRO A 68 -11.23 -6.96 17.99
N LYS A 69 -12.01 -6.30 17.14
CA LYS A 69 -12.77 -6.90 16.04
C LYS A 69 -12.40 -6.24 14.73
N LEU A 70 -12.12 -7.06 13.71
CA LEU A 70 -11.94 -6.63 12.34
C LEU A 70 -13.07 -7.19 11.50
N ILE A 71 -13.65 -6.35 10.66
CA ILE A 71 -14.69 -6.72 9.70
C ILE A 71 -14.20 -6.30 8.33
N LEU A 72 -14.12 -7.24 7.39
CA LEU A 72 -13.80 -6.98 6.00
C LEU A 72 -14.98 -7.44 5.13
N SER A 73 -15.61 -6.51 4.43
CA SER A 73 -16.58 -6.80 3.38
C SER A 73 -15.92 -6.51 2.04
N ALA A 74 -15.96 -7.46 1.11
CA ALA A 74 -15.43 -7.28 -0.23
C ALA A 74 -16.46 -7.74 -1.26
N ALA A 75 -16.57 -6.99 -2.34
CA ALA A 75 -17.41 -7.32 -3.48
C ALA A 75 -16.62 -7.14 -4.76
N TYR A 76 -16.86 -8.00 -5.73
CA TYR A 76 -16.18 -7.96 -7.01
C TYR A 76 -17.15 -8.28 -8.15
N ASP A 77 -16.78 -7.85 -9.35
CA ASP A 77 -17.37 -8.23 -10.61
C ASP A 77 -16.29 -8.06 -11.70
N SER A 78 -16.60 -8.46 -12.92
CA SER A 78 -15.78 -8.28 -14.11
C SER A 78 -15.26 -6.85 -14.33
N HIS A 79 -15.96 -5.83 -13.81
CA HIS A 79 -15.62 -4.42 -14.00
C HIS A 79 -15.39 -3.64 -12.71
N THR A 80 -15.86 -4.14 -11.57
CA THR A 80 -15.80 -3.40 -10.31
C THR A 80 -15.18 -4.26 -9.22
N PHE A 81 -14.35 -3.65 -8.39
CA PHE A 81 -13.88 -4.24 -7.15
C PHE A 81 -14.02 -3.21 -6.04
N GLY A 82 -14.49 -3.64 -4.87
CA GLY A 82 -14.58 -2.78 -3.71
C GLY A 82 -14.44 -3.54 -2.42
N PHE A 83 -13.93 -2.86 -1.40
CA PHE A 83 -13.91 -3.40 -0.05
C PHE A 83 -14.12 -2.31 1.00
N ASP A 84 -14.64 -2.75 2.14
CA ASP A 84 -14.77 -1.99 3.37
C ASP A 84 -14.15 -2.79 4.51
N LEU A 85 -13.16 -2.20 5.15
CA LEU A 85 -12.54 -2.71 6.37
C LEU A 85 -12.95 -1.82 7.54
N GLN A 86 -13.41 -2.43 8.62
CA GLN A 86 -13.73 -1.76 9.87
C GLN A 86 -12.95 -2.43 11.00
N PHE A 87 -12.33 -1.63 11.84
CA PHE A 87 -11.60 -2.09 13.00
C PHE A 87 -12.16 -1.45 14.27
N GLU A 88 -12.73 -2.27 15.14
CA GLU A 88 -13.21 -1.92 16.46
C GLU A 88 -12.13 -2.27 17.48
N LYS A 89 -11.68 -1.30 18.27
CA LYS A 89 -10.67 -1.54 19.33
C LYS A 89 -11.21 -2.45 20.44
N GLU A 90 -12.51 -2.33 20.72
CA GLU A 90 -13.26 -3.11 21.71
C GLU A 90 -14.51 -3.70 21.06
N HIS A 91 -14.93 -4.89 21.48
CA HIS A 91 -16.05 -5.60 20.87
C HIS A 91 -17.35 -4.78 21.00
N GLN A 92 -18.09 -4.58 19.90
CA GLN A 92 -19.35 -3.79 19.86
C GLN A 92 -19.16 -2.27 20.06
N ALA A 93 -17.93 -1.78 20.02
CA ALA A 93 -17.67 -0.35 19.97
C ALA A 93 -17.89 0.21 18.55
N ARG A 94 -17.97 1.54 18.42
CA ARG A 94 -17.89 2.18 17.10
C ARG A 94 -16.54 1.85 16.46
N PRO A 95 -16.47 1.71 15.11
CA PRO A 95 -15.20 1.49 14.43
C PRO A 95 -14.21 2.63 14.71
N SER A 96 -13.03 2.27 15.21
CA SER A 96 -11.94 3.19 15.47
C SER A 96 -11.14 3.54 14.20
N LEU A 97 -11.21 2.66 13.20
CA LEU A 97 -10.64 2.83 11.88
C LEU A 97 -11.59 2.22 10.84
N VAL A 98 -11.83 2.95 9.76
CA VAL A 98 -12.56 2.49 8.58
C VAL A 98 -11.73 2.77 7.34
N ILE A 99 -11.53 1.75 6.51
CA ILE A 99 -10.85 1.86 5.21
C ILE A 99 -11.83 1.37 4.15
N SER A 100 -12.17 2.23 3.20
CA SER A 100 -13.03 1.90 2.09
C SER A 100 -12.28 2.15 0.79
N ALA A 101 -12.27 1.19 -0.12
CA ALA A 101 -11.71 1.37 -1.44
C ALA A 101 -12.62 0.83 -2.53
N LYS A 102 -12.60 1.48 -3.70
CA LYS A 102 -13.34 1.07 -4.87
C LYS A 102 -12.52 1.30 -6.13
N TYR A 103 -12.65 0.38 -7.07
CA TYR A 103 -12.12 0.43 -8.42
C TYR A 103 -13.25 0.10 -9.38
N ASP A 104 -13.50 1.01 -10.34
CA ASP A 104 -14.49 0.82 -11.40
C ASP A 104 -13.78 0.94 -12.75
N ARG A 105 -13.66 -0.18 -13.45
CA ARG A 105 -13.17 -0.26 -14.83
C ARG A 105 -14.30 0.10 -15.78
N ILE A 106 -14.12 1.19 -16.52
CA ILE A 106 -15.07 1.65 -17.54
C ILE A 106 -14.68 1.03 -18.89
N THR A 107 -13.40 1.09 -19.24
CA THR A 107 -12.80 0.38 -20.38
C THR A 107 -11.39 -0.10 -20.00
N GLU A 108 -10.67 -0.79 -20.89
CA GLU A 108 -9.28 -1.22 -20.60
C GLU A 108 -8.34 -0.07 -20.24
N MET A 109 -8.57 1.12 -20.80
CA MET A 109 -7.74 2.30 -20.58
C MET A 109 -8.44 3.39 -19.75
N ASN A 110 -9.68 3.15 -19.30
CA ASN A 110 -10.44 4.08 -18.47
C ASN A 110 -10.92 3.42 -17.19
N ALA A 111 -10.57 4.00 -16.04
CA ALA A 111 -11.04 3.52 -14.75
C ALA A 111 -11.16 4.68 -13.74
N ALA A 112 -11.98 4.47 -12.71
CA ALA A 112 -12.07 5.33 -11.54
C ALA A 112 -11.65 4.55 -10.30
N MET A 113 -10.99 5.23 -9.37
CA MET A 113 -10.51 4.67 -8.11
C MET A 113 -10.82 5.62 -6.97
N GLY A 114 -11.23 5.06 -5.84
CA GLY A 114 -11.42 5.80 -4.59
C GLY A 114 -10.80 5.03 -3.43
N LEU A 115 -10.16 5.74 -2.52
CA LEU A 115 -9.72 5.24 -1.22
C LEU A 115 -10.08 6.28 -0.16
N ILE A 116 -10.71 5.83 0.93
CA ILE A 116 -11.00 6.67 2.08
C ILE A 116 -10.53 5.95 3.34
N VAL A 117 -9.81 6.67 4.18
CA VAL A 117 -9.37 6.23 5.50
C VAL A 117 -9.94 7.20 6.54
N LYS A 118 -10.77 6.68 7.44
CA LYS A 118 -11.39 7.42 8.54
C LYS A 118 -10.96 6.84 9.87
N THR A 119 -10.72 7.72 10.84
CA THR A 119 -10.54 7.35 12.25
C THR A 119 -11.66 7.96 13.07
N GLU A 120 -11.67 7.73 14.39
CA GLU A 120 -12.64 8.33 15.31
C GLU A 120 -12.72 9.86 15.19
N GLY A 121 -11.60 10.52 14.84
CA GLY A 121 -11.51 11.97 14.65
C GLY A 121 -11.96 12.48 13.27
N GLY A 122 -12.41 11.61 12.37
CA GLY A 122 -12.83 11.98 11.01
C GLY A 122 -11.93 11.42 9.90
N PRO A 123 -12.14 11.83 8.63
CA PRO A 123 -11.32 11.39 7.50
C PRO A 123 -9.87 11.87 7.67
N VAL A 124 -8.94 10.93 7.56
CA VAL A 124 -7.50 11.18 7.66
C VAL A 124 -6.87 11.26 6.28
N VAL A 125 -7.35 10.42 5.35
CA VAL A 125 -6.90 10.37 3.97
C VAL A 125 -8.09 10.09 3.06
N GLU A 126 -8.21 10.86 1.98
CA GLU A 126 -9.14 10.62 0.88
C GLU A 126 -8.36 10.73 -0.43
N ILE A 127 -8.43 9.70 -1.27
CA ILE A 127 -7.80 9.66 -2.59
C ILE A 127 -8.89 9.36 -3.60
N SER A 128 -9.01 10.22 -4.61
CA SER A 128 -9.84 9.99 -5.78
C SER A 128 -8.95 10.01 -7.01
N ALA A 129 -8.98 8.96 -7.82
CA ALA A 129 -8.15 8.87 -9.01
C ALA A 129 -8.96 8.46 -10.24
N ALA A 130 -8.53 8.92 -11.40
CA ALA A 130 -9.06 8.56 -12.70
C ALA A 130 -7.92 8.16 -13.63
N MET A 131 -8.05 6.98 -14.23
CA MET A 131 -7.20 6.51 -15.31
C MET A 131 -7.86 6.87 -16.63
N LYS A 132 -7.10 7.47 -17.55
CA LYS A 132 -7.53 7.78 -18.91
C LYS A 132 -6.38 7.53 -19.89
N PRO A 133 -6.66 7.26 -21.18
CA PRO A 133 -5.64 7.24 -22.21
C PRO A 133 -4.92 8.59 -22.27
N ASP A 134 -3.61 8.55 -22.52
CA ASP A 134 -2.80 9.75 -22.70
C ASP A 134 -1.75 9.49 -23.80
N TYR A 135 -1.74 10.36 -24.79
CA TYR A 135 -0.89 10.28 -25.97
C TYR A 135 -0.27 11.66 -26.20
N GLU A 136 0.80 11.96 -25.46
CA GLU A 136 1.45 13.26 -25.49
C GLU A 136 2.97 13.08 -25.56
N GLY A 137 3.57 13.51 -26.67
CA GLY A 137 5.02 13.40 -26.92
C GLY A 137 5.52 11.97 -26.77
N ASP A 138 6.56 11.79 -25.94
CA ASP A 138 7.16 10.48 -25.64
C ASP A 138 6.34 9.64 -24.67
N CYS A 139 5.25 10.18 -24.11
CA CYS A 139 4.36 9.47 -23.21
C CYS A 139 3.16 8.91 -23.98
N SER A 140 3.02 7.58 -23.99
CA SER A 140 1.95 6.89 -24.70
C SER A 140 1.42 5.75 -23.83
N GLY A 141 0.14 5.80 -23.46
CA GLY A 141 -0.50 4.75 -22.68
C GLY A 141 -1.59 5.33 -21.81
N VAL A 142 -1.38 5.29 -20.50
CA VAL A 142 -2.35 5.74 -19.50
C VAL A 142 -1.79 6.85 -18.63
N LYS A 143 -2.65 7.83 -18.33
CA LYS A 143 -2.45 8.81 -17.28
C LYS A 143 -3.40 8.51 -16.13
N ILE A 144 -2.86 8.31 -14.95
CA ILE A 144 -3.65 8.21 -13.72
C ILE A 144 -3.53 9.56 -13.03
N SER A 145 -4.63 10.31 -12.91
CA SER A 145 -4.67 11.57 -12.18
C SER A 145 -5.36 11.32 -10.85
N ALA A 146 -4.78 11.75 -9.74
CA ALA A 146 -5.35 11.60 -8.42
C ALA A 146 -5.35 12.91 -7.63
N LEU A 147 -6.44 13.15 -6.91
CA LEU A 147 -6.52 14.14 -5.86
C LEU A 147 -6.41 13.41 -4.53
N ALA A 148 -5.37 13.71 -3.76
CA ALA A 148 -5.17 13.19 -2.42
C ALA A 148 -5.39 14.31 -1.40
N HIS A 149 -6.31 14.10 -0.48
CA HIS A 149 -6.51 14.94 0.68
C HIS A 149 -6.05 14.19 1.92
N SER A 150 -5.17 14.82 2.71
CA SER A 150 -4.84 14.35 4.05
C SER A 150 -5.04 15.48 5.05
N ALA A 151 -5.64 15.17 6.20
CA ALA A 151 -5.79 16.11 7.30
C ALA A 151 -4.42 16.57 7.85
N LEU A 152 -3.37 15.74 7.73
CA LEU A 152 -2.04 16.02 8.26
C LEU A 152 -1.15 16.81 7.30
N THR A 153 -1.20 16.47 6.00
CA THR A 153 -0.24 17.00 5.01
C THR A 153 -0.88 17.95 4.00
N GLY A 154 -2.21 18.00 3.92
CA GLY A 154 -2.97 18.89 3.05
C GLY A 154 -3.49 18.21 1.78
N LYS A 155 -3.80 19.02 0.75
CA LYS A 155 -4.31 18.55 -0.55
C LYS A 155 -3.19 18.49 -1.57
N TYR A 156 -3.19 17.44 -2.39
CA TYR A 156 -2.19 17.19 -3.41
C TYR A 156 -2.85 16.76 -4.72
N ASP A 157 -2.41 17.36 -5.80
CA ASP A 157 -2.70 16.93 -7.16
C ASP A 157 -1.54 16.06 -7.62
N THR A 158 -1.82 14.81 -7.97
CA THR A 158 -0.82 13.89 -8.50
C THR A 158 -1.26 13.37 -9.86
N TYR A 159 -0.28 13.08 -10.71
CA TYR A 159 -0.56 12.21 -11.84
C TYR A 159 0.64 11.34 -12.15
N THR A 160 0.39 10.14 -12.64
CA THR A 160 1.41 9.26 -13.21
C THR A 160 1.15 9.09 -14.71
N LYS A 161 2.23 9.08 -15.50
CA LYS A 161 2.22 8.74 -16.93
C LYS A 161 3.21 7.62 -17.20
N LEU A 162 2.87 6.74 -18.15
CA LEU A 162 3.80 5.77 -18.75
C LEU A 162 4.37 6.34 -20.05
N CYS A 163 5.69 6.25 -20.23
CA CYS A 163 6.39 6.86 -21.35
C CYS A 163 7.45 5.94 -21.97
N LYS A 164 7.72 6.13 -23.27
CA LYS A 164 8.72 5.39 -24.05
C LYS A 164 10.13 5.93 -23.74
N PRO A 165 11.20 5.10 -23.70
CA PRO A 165 11.25 3.66 -23.98
C PRO A 165 10.91 2.75 -22.78
N GLY A 166 10.46 3.30 -21.65
CA GLY A 166 10.03 2.50 -20.50
C GLY A 166 10.20 3.21 -19.15
N TYR A 167 9.75 4.47 -19.05
CA TYR A 167 9.79 5.21 -17.80
C TYR A 167 8.42 5.67 -17.32
N VAL A 168 8.24 5.66 -16.01
CA VAL A 168 7.10 6.21 -15.28
C VAL A 168 7.45 7.64 -14.88
N LYS A 169 6.56 8.58 -15.18
CA LYS A 169 6.66 9.97 -14.69
C LYS A 169 5.59 10.20 -13.65
N LEU A 170 6.00 10.45 -12.40
CA LEU A 170 5.14 10.84 -11.30
C LEU A 170 5.26 12.35 -11.11
N TYR A 171 4.13 13.04 -11.14
CA TYR A 171 4.00 14.45 -10.79
C TYR A 171 3.25 14.57 -9.48
N VAL A 172 3.75 15.41 -8.58
CA VAL A 172 3.13 15.72 -7.29
C VAL A 172 3.17 17.22 -7.07
N LYS A 173 2.01 17.83 -6.86
CA LYS A 173 1.89 19.25 -6.51
C LYS A 173 1.02 19.39 -5.27
N LYS A 174 1.50 20.14 -4.28
CA LYS A 174 0.68 20.52 -3.14
C LYS A 174 -0.22 21.69 -3.52
N HIS A 175 -1.50 21.62 -3.16
CA HIS A 175 -2.46 22.67 -3.48
C HIS A 175 -2.06 23.99 -2.80
N GLY A 176 -2.17 25.10 -3.55
CA GLY A 176 -1.72 26.41 -3.09
C GLY A 176 -0.21 26.65 -3.13
N GLN A 177 0.59 25.67 -3.57
CA GLN A 177 2.02 25.89 -3.85
C GLN A 177 2.28 26.06 -5.34
N ASP A 178 3.25 26.91 -5.65
CA ASP A 178 3.72 27.14 -7.01
C ASP A 178 4.82 26.17 -7.43
N LYS A 179 5.19 25.24 -6.55
CA LYS A 179 6.18 24.20 -6.82
C LYS A 179 5.51 22.86 -7.03
N ALA A 180 5.99 22.13 -8.03
CA ALA A 180 5.64 20.75 -8.27
C ALA A 180 6.90 19.89 -8.35
N TYR A 181 6.81 18.66 -7.90
CA TYR A 181 7.92 17.71 -7.96
C TYR A 181 7.59 16.65 -9.00
N ILE A 182 8.58 16.36 -9.84
CA ILE A 182 8.49 15.40 -10.92
C ILE A 182 9.55 14.33 -10.66
N THR A 183 9.09 13.13 -10.39
CA THR A 183 9.95 11.95 -10.31
C THR A 183 9.84 11.16 -11.60
N ARG A 184 10.97 10.80 -12.21
CA ARG A 184 11.02 9.86 -13.33
C ARG A 184 11.72 8.61 -12.84
N PHE A 185 11.15 7.45 -13.16
CA PHE A 185 11.73 6.16 -12.83
C PHE A 185 11.58 5.23 -14.03
N GLY A 186 12.66 4.65 -14.53
CA GLY A 186 12.59 3.58 -15.51
C GLY A 186 13.79 3.56 -16.43
N LEU A 187 13.62 2.95 -17.60
CA LEU A 187 14.71 2.70 -18.52
C LEU A 187 14.94 3.93 -19.41
N GLU A 188 16.13 4.51 -19.33
CA GLU A 188 16.62 5.47 -20.34
C GLU A 188 16.98 4.70 -21.64
N GLU A 189 17.53 3.49 -21.49
CA GLU A 189 17.87 2.51 -22.53
C GLU A 189 17.74 1.08 -21.98
N ILE A 190 17.82 0.04 -22.84
CA ILE A 190 17.65 -1.39 -22.47
C ILE A 190 18.52 -1.83 -21.26
N LYS A 191 19.62 -1.13 -20.97
CA LYS A 191 20.56 -1.48 -19.88
C LYS A 191 20.73 -0.40 -18.80
N ASN A 192 20.00 0.72 -18.88
CA ASN A 192 20.19 1.86 -17.98
C ASN A 192 18.89 2.15 -17.24
N LEU A 193 18.85 1.84 -15.94
CA LEU A 193 17.76 2.28 -15.07
C LEU A 193 18.10 3.67 -14.53
N GLU A 194 17.21 4.62 -14.74
CA GLU A 194 17.32 5.98 -14.23
C GLU A 194 16.20 6.27 -13.21
N VAL A 195 16.58 6.94 -12.12
CA VAL A 195 15.65 7.61 -11.22
C VAL A 195 16.06 9.06 -11.11
N SER A 196 15.20 10.00 -11.51
CA SER A 196 15.47 11.43 -11.39
C SER A 196 14.35 12.16 -10.67
N LEU A 197 14.72 13.21 -9.93
CA LEU A 197 13.82 14.10 -9.22
C LEU A 197 14.08 15.53 -9.67
N THR A 198 13.04 16.21 -10.10
CA THR A 198 13.08 17.58 -10.60
C THR A 198 11.98 18.40 -9.92
N GLU A 199 12.33 19.59 -9.45
CA GLU A 199 11.38 20.61 -9.04
C GLU A 199 10.98 21.44 -10.28
N LYS A 200 9.69 21.73 -10.41
CA LYS A 200 9.14 22.60 -11.44
C LYS A 200 8.42 23.77 -10.77
N ASP A 201 8.79 24.98 -11.14
CA ASP A 201 7.99 26.17 -10.84
C ASP A 201 6.81 26.22 -11.83
N VAL A 202 5.59 26.24 -11.30
CA VAL A 202 4.36 26.18 -12.08
C VAL A 202 4.05 27.53 -12.73
N ARG A 203 4.51 28.65 -12.15
CA ARG A 203 4.29 29.99 -12.71
C ARG A 203 5.27 30.30 -13.82
N THR A 204 6.56 30.08 -13.59
CA THR A 204 7.62 30.40 -14.56
C THR A 204 7.87 29.28 -15.55
N GLN A 205 7.36 28.06 -15.28
CA GLN A 205 7.66 26.83 -16.03
C GLN A 205 9.15 26.44 -15.99
N GLU A 206 9.94 27.02 -15.08
CA GLU A 206 11.34 26.67 -14.91
C GLU A 206 11.48 25.32 -14.18
N TYR A 207 12.56 24.61 -14.52
CA TYR A 207 12.88 23.31 -13.95
C TYR A 207 14.20 23.39 -13.20
N LYS A 208 14.19 23.00 -11.92
CA LYS A 208 15.37 22.84 -11.08
C LYS A 208 15.61 21.35 -10.83
N PHE A 209 16.72 20.84 -11.33
CA PHE A 209 17.11 19.47 -11.09
C PHE A 209 17.56 19.30 -9.64
N LEU A 210 17.09 18.24 -8.96
CA LEU A 210 17.40 18.00 -7.56
C LEU A 210 18.30 16.77 -7.39
N ALA A 211 17.93 15.66 -8.02
CA ALA A 211 18.64 14.41 -7.86
C ALA A 211 18.53 13.50 -9.09
N LEU A 212 19.54 12.66 -9.27
CA LEU A 212 19.59 11.60 -10.26
C LEU A 212 20.41 10.44 -9.75
N ALA A 213 19.86 9.25 -9.91
CA ALA A 213 20.54 7.99 -9.73
C ALA A 213 20.44 7.20 -11.03
N ARG A 214 21.56 6.70 -11.52
CA ARG A 214 21.66 5.84 -12.71
C ARG A 214 22.28 4.52 -12.31
N LEU A 215 21.64 3.44 -12.72
CA LEU A 215 22.16 2.09 -12.62
C LEU A 215 22.41 1.58 -14.04
N ARG A 216 23.67 1.34 -14.36
CA ARG A 216 24.09 0.77 -15.65
C ARG A 216 24.41 -0.70 -15.48
N LEU A 217 23.64 -1.56 -16.14
CA LEU A 217 23.90 -2.99 -16.24
C LEU A 217 25.02 -3.22 -17.25
N MET A 218 26.24 -3.41 -16.76
CA MET A 218 27.41 -3.70 -17.62
C MET A 218 27.37 -5.16 -18.10
N SER A 219 26.87 -6.07 -17.26
CA SER A 219 26.58 -7.48 -17.53
C SER A 219 25.46 -7.96 -16.59
N PRO A 220 24.93 -9.20 -16.71
CA PRO A 220 23.93 -9.72 -15.76
C PRO A 220 24.39 -9.71 -14.29
N THR A 221 25.70 -9.59 -14.02
CA THR A 221 26.31 -9.72 -12.69
C THR A 221 27.06 -8.46 -12.22
N VAL A 222 27.21 -7.44 -13.06
CA VAL A 222 27.96 -6.21 -12.73
C VAL A 222 27.10 -4.98 -12.97
N VAL A 223 26.94 -4.17 -11.93
CA VAL A 223 26.15 -2.93 -11.94
C VAL A 223 27.05 -1.75 -11.57
N ASN A 224 27.04 -0.71 -12.39
CA ASN A 224 27.64 0.57 -12.03
C ASN A 224 26.54 1.51 -11.51
N ILE A 225 26.78 2.14 -10.36
CA ILE A 225 25.85 3.07 -9.72
C ILE A 225 26.46 4.47 -9.76
N GLU A 226 25.76 5.39 -10.43
CA GLU A 226 26.13 6.80 -10.51
C GLU A 226 25.05 7.64 -9.85
N GLY A 227 25.43 8.49 -8.90
CA GLY A 227 24.53 9.38 -8.17
C GLY A 227 24.98 10.84 -8.28
N LYS A 228 24.04 11.72 -8.61
CA LYS A 228 24.22 13.18 -8.58
C LYS A 228 23.12 13.81 -7.73
N LEU A 229 23.52 14.56 -6.70
CA LEU A 229 22.62 15.36 -5.85
C LEU A 229 23.00 16.83 -5.97
N GLU A 230 22.03 17.69 -6.28
CA GLU A 230 22.19 19.14 -6.22
C GLU A 230 21.43 19.67 -5.00
N SER A 231 22.16 20.04 -3.95
CA SER A 231 21.62 20.70 -2.76
C SER A 231 22.33 22.04 -2.54
N GLU A 232 21.65 22.99 -1.89
CA GLU A 232 22.22 24.31 -1.58
C GLU A 232 23.43 24.26 -0.62
N GLN A 233 23.76 23.08 -0.04
CA GLN A 233 24.84 22.90 0.93
C GLN A 233 25.87 21.81 0.56
N ALA A 234 25.68 21.07 -0.52
CA ALA A 234 26.64 20.07 -0.98
C ALA A 234 26.44 19.72 -2.46
N TYR A 235 27.48 19.91 -3.25
CA TYR A 235 27.68 19.24 -4.55
C TYR A 235 28.45 17.95 -4.28
N GLY A 236 27.81 16.80 -4.48
CA GLY A 236 28.44 15.49 -4.36
C GLY A 236 28.08 14.63 -5.56
N VAL A 237 29.10 14.27 -6.34
CA VAL A 237 28.99 13.20 -7.35
C VAL A 237 29.59 11.95 -6.71
N TRP A 238 28.80 10.90 -6.60
CA TRP A 238 29.25 9.60 -6.10
C TRP A 238 29.19 8.59 -7.22
N VAL A 239 30.31 7.94 -7.50
CA VAL A 239 30.41 6.82 -8.44
C VAL A 239 30.84 5.60 -7.66
N GLY A 240 30.00 4.57 -7.63
CA GLY A 240 30.26 3.33 -6.93
C GLY A 240 30.05 2.13 -7.84
N THR A 241 31.10 1.34 -8.03
CA THR A 241 31.00 0.07 -8.75
C THR A 241 30.62 -1.03 -7.76
N GLY A 242 29.47 -1.69 -7.97
CA GLY A 242 28.98 -2.78 -7.14
C GLY A 242 28.90 -4.10 -7.92
N ILE A 243 29.37 -5.20 -7.32
CA ILE A 243 29.15 -6.54 -7.86
C ILE A 243 27.92 -7.11 -7.16
N ILE A 244 26.85 -7.35 -7.91
CA ILE A 244 25.65 -8.01 -7.40
C ILE A 244 25.58 -9.39 -8.06
N PHE A 245 25.72 -10.45 -7.26
CA PHE A 245 25.49 -11.81 -7.73
C PHE A 245 23.98 -12.04 -7.88
N VAL A 246 23.47 -11.81 -9.09
CA VAL A 246 22.11 -12.23 -9.45
C VAL A 246 22.19 -13.70 -9.84
N LYS A 247 21.71 -14.58 -8.95
CA LYS A 247 21.50 -15.99 -9.27
C LYS A 247 20.20 -16.08 -10.07
N LEU A 248 20.31 -16.31 -11.39
CA LEU A 248 19.18 -16.65 -12.27
C LEU A 248 18.67 -18.06 -11.97
#